data_AF-A0A3F3I8P6-F1
#
_entry.id   AF-A0A3F3I8P6-F1
#
_cell.length_a   1.000
_cell.length_b   1.000
_cell.length_c   1.000
_cell.angle_alpha   90.00
_cell.angle_beta   90.00
_cell.angle_gamma   90.00
#
_symmetry.space_group_name_H-M   'P 1'
#
loop_
_entity.id
_entity.type
_entity.pdbx_description
1 polymer ?
#
loop_
_entity_poly.entity_id
_entity_poly.type
_entity_poly.pdbx_seq_one_letter_code
_entity_poly.pdbx_strand_id
1 'polypeptide(L)'
;LFALHLKEESVRLHGDDYISGVFSEFKYKSSYNYEISQAVFLASEIATSYHKIKNISYANKKISWCTRTAIIATSAENREPVFSKRKIANYLDIPGLSPKDIEILINIKNFTKKIPEKYIEKILLLVMHFDYVKKDYGKLLNDPFIKKIIMDTTSENIHDEYGL
;
A
#
# COMPACT_ATOMS: atom_id res chain seq x y z
N LEU A 1 -0.47 1.95 11.38
CA LEU A 1 0.70 2.26 10.52
C LEU A 1 1.11 3.73 10.62
N PHE A 2 0.19 4.69 10.47
CA PHE A 2 0.51 6.12 10.65
C PHE A 2 1.18 6.46 11.99
N ALA A 3 0.59 6.08 13.13
CA ALA A 3 1.21 6.32 14.44
C ALA A 3 2.58 5.62 14.61
N LEU A 4 2.77 4.45 13.98
CA LEU A 4 4.05 3.76 13.96
C LEU A 4 5.08 4.54 13.13
N HIS A 5 4.69 5.05 11.97
CA HIS A 5 5.54 5.91 11.15
C HIS A 5 6.02 7.13 11.92
N LEU A 6 5.11 7.82 12.62
CA LEU A 6 5.46 8.95 13.47
C LEU A 6 6.46 8.54 14.55
N LYS A 7 6.22 7.42 15.24
CA LYS A 7 7.13 6.93 16.27
C LYS A 7 8.55 6.66 15.75
N GLU A 8 8.66 6.07 14.56
CA GLU A 8 9.94 5.58 14.03
C GLU A 8 10.74 6.63 13.24
N GLU A 9 10.08 7.56 12.54
CA GLU A 9 10.75 8.49 11.62
C GLU A 9 10.56 9.98 11.94
N SER A 10 9.75 10.35 12.97
CA SER A 10 9.56 11.77 13.28
C SER A 10 10.83 12.43 13.83
N VAL A 11 11.14 13.62 13.31
CA VAL A 11 12.14 14.53 13.87
C VAL A 11 11.42 15.51 14.79
N ARG A 12 11.79 15.53 16.07
CA ARG A 12 11.16 16.38 17.07
C ARG A 12 11.80 17.77 17.01
N LEU A 13 10.97 18.80 16.85
CA LEU A 13 11.42 20.19 16.86
C LEU A 13 11.28 20.82 18.25
N HIS A 14 10.22 20.45 18.98
CA HIS A 14 9.92 20.89 20.36
C HIS A 14 9.11 19.80 21.09
N GLY A 15 9.00 19.89 22.42
CA GLY A 15 8.08 19.08 23.22
C GLY A 15 8.50 17.63 23.39
N ASP A 16 9.82 17.38 23.49
CA ASP A 16 10.40 16.04 23.60
C ASP A 16 9.78 15.20 24.72
N ASP A 17 9.49 15.81 25.87
CA ASP A 17 8.94 15.12 27.03
C ASP A 17 7.52 14.59 26.75
N TYR A 18 6.69 15.39 26.07
CA TYR A 18 5.33 15.00 25.70
C TYR A 18 5.30 13.92 24.62
N ILE A 19 6.12 14.07 23.57
CA ILE A 19 6.18 13.10 22.47
C ILE A 19 6.76 11.77 22.95
N SER A 20 7.76 11.80 23.85
CA SER A 20 8.33 10.58 24.42
C SER A 20 7.28 9.77 25.18
N GLY A 21 6.43 10.43 25.98
CA GLY A 21 5.34 9.76 26.69
C GLY A 21 4.28 9.16 25.75
N VAL A 22 3.96 9.84 24.65
CA VAL A 22 3.01 9.29 23.66
C VAL A 22 3.60 8.07 22.95
N PHE A 23 4.88 8.11 22.56
CA PHE A 23 5.51 7.01 21.83
C PHE A 23 5.88 5.81 22.71
N SER A 24 6.07 6.02 24.02
CA SER A 24 6.28 4.92 24.98
C SER A 24 5.02 4.06 25.14
N GLU A 25 3.84 4.67 25.03
CA GLU A 25 2.55 3.95 25.10
C GLU A 25 2.15 3.29 23.78
N PHE A 26 2.90 3.50 22.70
CA PHE A 26 2.60 2.87 21.42
C PHE A 26 2.71 1.34 21.52
N LYS A 27 1.61 0.66 21.18
CA LYS A 27 1.55 -0.80 21.07
C LYS A 27 1.28 -1.19 19.64
N TYR A 28 2.04 -2.18 19.16
CA TYR A 28 1.74 -2.83 17.91
C TYR A 28 0.39 -3.54 17.99
N LYS A 29 -0.29 -3.68 16.85
CA LYS A 29 -1.45 -4.58 16.75
C LYS A 29 -0.99 -6.02 16.97
N SER A 30 -1.90 -6.86 17.44
CA SER A 30 -1.68 -8.32 17.51
C SER A 30 -1.42 -8.92 16.14
N SER A 31 -2.05 -8.36 15.09
CA SER A 31 -1.72 -8.65 13.69
C SER A 31 -2.09 -7.48 12.76
N TYR A 32 -1.33 -7.33 11.68
CA TYR A 32 -1.53 -6.43 10.54
C TYR A 32 -1.99 -7.18 9.28
N ASN A 33 -2.36 -8.46 9.40
CA ASN A 33 -2.83 -9.29 8.27
C ASN A 33 -4.02 -8.68 7.54
N TYR A 34 -4.88 -7.91 8.23
CA TYR A 34 -6.00 -7.25 7.60
C TYR A 34 -5.55 -6.15 6.64
N GLU A 35 -4.62 -5.29 7.06
CA GLU A 35 -4.04 -4.23 6.23
C GLU A 35 -3.27 -4.80 5.03
N ILE A 36 -2.51 -5.89 5.24
CA ILE A 36 -1.84 -6.59 4.14
C ILE A 36 -2.89 -7.13 3.16
N SER A 37 -3.92 -7.82 3.66
CA SER A 37 -4.99 -8.40 2.84
C SER A 37 -5.75 -7.33 2.05
N GLN A 38 -6.08 -6.20 2.66
CA GLN A 38 -6.73 -5.08 1.98
C GLN A 38 -5.89 -4.53 0.82
N ALA A 39 -4.61 -4.26 1.07
CA ALA A 39 -3.71 -3.73 0.05
C ALA A 39 -3.52 -4.71 -1.12
N VAL A 40 -3.28 -5.98 -0.81
CA VAL A 40 -3.05 -7.05 -1.79
C VAL A 40 -4.32 -7.33 -2.60
N PHE A 41 -5.47 -7.42 -1.95
CA PHE A 41 -6.76 -7.60 -2.61
C PHE A 41 -7.03 -6.45 -3.59
N LEU A 42 -6.88 -5.21 -3.13
CA LEU A 42 -7.13 -4.05 -3.98
C LEU A 42 -6.15 -3.96 -5.17
N ALA A 43 -4.87 -4.29 -4.96
CA ALA A 43 -3.89 -4.36 -6.05
C ALA A 43 -4.28 -5.42 -7.09
N SER A 44 -4.75 -6.59 -6.64
CA SER A 44 -5.23 -7.67 -7.50
C SER A 44 -6.42 -7.25 -8.35
N GLU A 45 -7.44 -6.66 -7.73
CA GLU A 45 -8.64 -6.18 -8.42
C GLU A 45 -8.30 -5.12 -9.47
N ILE A 46 -7.44 -4.16 -9.12
CA ILE A 46 -7.00 -3.11 -10.05
C ILE A 46 -6.20 -3.71 -11.21
N ALA A 47 -5.23 -4.59 -10.94
CA ALA A 47 -4.39 -5.19 -11.97
C ALA A 47 -5.21 -6.03 -12.96
N THR A 48 -6.12 -6.87 -12.44
CA THR A 48 -6.94 -7.79 -13.25
C THR A 48 -7.95 -7.04 -14.12
N SER A 49 -8.41 -5.87 -13.67
CA SER A 49 -9.38 -5.04 -14.40
C SER A 49 -8.75 -3.87 -15.15
N TYR A 50 -7.40 -3.73 -15.15
CA TYR A 50 -6.73 -2.48 -15.52
C TYR A 50 -7.08 -1.96 -16.90
N HIS A 51 -7.28 -2.83 -17.89
CA HIS A 51 -7.67 -2.41 -19.24
C HIS A 51 -9.04 -1.74 -19.31
N LYS A 52 -9.95 -2.08 -18.38
CA LYS A 52 -11.32 -1.58 -18.28
C LYS A 52 -11.44 -0.36 -17.35
N ILE A 53 -10.39 -0.03 -16.60
CA ILE A 53 -10.37 1.13 -15.71
C ILE A 53 -10.47 2.41 -16.52
N LYS A 54 -11.36 3.31 -16.09
CA LYS A 54 -11.56 4.62 -16.70
C LYS A 54 -10.65 5.66 -16.06
N ASN A 55 -10.60 5.70 -14.73
CA ASN A 55 -9.76 6.64 -14.00
C ASN A 55 -8.35 6.08 -13.74
N ILE A 56 -7.51 6.12 -14.78
CA ILE A 56 -6.16 5.54 -14.75
C ILE A 56 -5.24 6.22 -13.74
N SER A 57 -5.31 7.56 -13.63
CA SER A 57 -4.50 8.32 -12.67
C SER A 57 -4.79 7.89 -11.23
N TYR A 58 -6.07 7.73 -10.88
CA TYR A 58 -6.48 7.25 -9.56
C TYR A 58 -6.06 5.80 -9.33
N ALA A 59 -6.25 4.91 -10.30
CA ALA A 59 -5.79 3.52 -10.20
C ALA A 59 -4.28 3.43 -9.96
N ASN A 60 -3.48 4.24 -10.66
CA ASN A 60 -2.03 4.31 -10.46
C ASN A 60 -1.67 4.82 -9.06
N LYS A 61 -2.37 5.85 -8.55
CA LYS A 61 -2.22 6.31 -7.16
C LYS A 61 -2.48 5.16 -6.17
N LYS A 62 -3.53 4.37 -6.40
CA LYS A 62 -3.92 3.24 -5.55
C LYS A 62 -2.97 2.05 -5.63
N ILE A 63 -2.47 1.68 -6.80
CA ILE A 63 -1.40 0.66 -6.91
C ILE A 63 -0.18 1.07 -6.08
N SER A 64 0.23 2.33 -6.19
CA SER A 64 1.37 2.84 -5.44
C SER A 64 1.12 2.85 -3.93
N TRP A 65 -0.13 3.11 -3.51
CA TRP A 65 -0.55 2.98 -2.12
C TRP A 65 -0.54 1.52 -1.66
N CYS A 66 -1.15 0.60 -2.40
CA CYS A 66 -1.18 -0.83 -2.08
C CYS A 66 0.23 -1.40 -1.92
N THR A 67 1.14 -1.05 -2.84
CA THR A 67 2.54 -1.50 -2.79
C THR A 67 3.21 -1.08 -1.49
N ARG A 68 3.09 0.20 -1.11
CA ARG A 68 3.65 0.70 0.16
C ARG A 68 2.99 0.03 1.35
N THR A 69 1.65 0.00 1.38
CA THR A 69 0.88 -0.49 2.53
C THR A 69 1.14 -1.96 2.80
N ALA A 70 1.17 -2.81 1.77
CA ALA A 70 1.45 -4.23 1.95
C ALA A 70 2.83 -4.44 2.61
N ILE A 71 3.87 -3.84 2.05
CA ILE A 71 5.25 -3.99 2.56
C ILE A 71 5.41 -3.36 3.95
N ILE A 72 4.87 -2.14 4.18
CA ILE A 72 4.91 -1.48 5.49
C ILE A 72 4.17 -2.32 6.54
N ALA A 73 2.97 -2.84 6.21
CA ALA A 73 2.20 -3.66 7.12
C ALA A 73 2.91 -4.97 7.46
N THR A 74 3.54 -5.62 6.48
CA THR A 74 4.39 -6.80 6.71
C THR A 74 5.60 -6.47 7.59
N SER A 75 6.23 -5.32 7.38
CA SER A 75 7.34 -4.88 8.22
C SER A 75 6.91 -4.59 9.66
N ALA A 76 5.72 -4.04 9.86
CA ALA A 76 5.13 -3.85 11.18
C ALA A 76 4.69 -5.18 11.83
N GLU A 77 4.22 -6.15 11.05
CA GLU A 77 3.93 -7.52 11.52
C GLU A 77 5.19 -8.17 12.10
N ASN A 78 6.30 -8.05 11.37
CA ASN A 78 7.61 -8.58 11.77
C ASN A 78 8.31 -7.76 12.86
N ARG A 79 7.72 -6.63 13.29
CA ARG A 79 8.31 -5.68 14.26
C ARG A 79 9.60 -5.02 13.78
N GLU A 80 9.80 -4.94 12.47
CA GLU A 80 10.95 -4.30 11.82
C GLU A 80 10.46 -3.22 10.84
N PRO A 81 9.75 -2.18 11.33
CA PRO A 81 9.03 -1.27 10.46
C PRO A 81 9.96 -0.50 9.50
N VAL A 82 9.57 -0.45 8.23
CA VAL A 82 10.24 0.34 7.19
C VAL A 82 9.27 1.33 6.57
N PHE A 83 9.70 2.57 6.32
CA PHE A 83 8.83 3.57 5.72
C PHE A 83 9.47 4.38 4.59
N SER A 84 10.78 4.65 4.65
CA SER A 84 11.46 5.27 3.50
C SER A 84 11.32 4.41 2.24
N LYS A 85 11.12 5.03 1.08
CA LYS A 85 10.99 4.35 -0.23
C LYS A 85 12.08 3.30 -0.46
N ARG A 86 13.34 3.66 -0.18
CA ARG A 86 14.49 2.77 -0.37
C ARG A 86 14.41 1.56 0.55
N LYS A 87 14.06 1.75 1.82
CA LYS A 87 13.90 0.61 2.75
C LYS A 87 12.74 -0.29 2.32
N ILE A 88 11.59 0.27 1.93
CA ILE A 88 10.45 -0.49 1.42
C ILE A 88 10.86 -1.36 0.21
N ALA A 89 11.57 -0.77 -0.74
CA ALA A 89 11.99 -1.48 -1.95
C ALA A 89 12.94 -2.65 -1.71
N ASN A 90 13.67 -2.65 -0.60
CA ASN A 90 14.66 -3.68 -0.27
C ASN A 90 14.18 -4.62 0.85
N TYR A 91 12.95 -4.46 1.36
CA TYR A 91 12.51 -5.16 2.56
C TYR A 91 12.15 -6.63 2.31
N LEU A 92 11.51 -6.93 1.17
CA LEU A 92 11.11 -8.28 0.79
C LEU A 92 11.92 -8.78 -0.39
N ASP A 93 12.32 -10.03 -0.33
CA ASP A 93 12.80 -10.78 -1.49
C ASP A 93 11.61 -11.44 -2.17
N ILE A 94 11.18 -10.86 -3.30
CA ILE A 94 10.02 -11.32 -4.05
C ILE A 94 10.53 -11.93 -5.36
N PRO A 95 10.35 -13.25 -5.58
CA PRO A 95 10.77 -13.89 -6.82
C PRO A 95 10.24 -13.18 -8.06
N GLY A 96 11.15 -12.81 -8.96
CA GLY A 96 10.83 -12.09 -10.20
C GLY A 96 10.70 -10.57 -10.06
N LEU A 97 10.90 -9.99 -8.88
CA LEU A 97 10.92 -8.54 -8.66
C LEU A 97 12.25 -8.09 -8.07
N SER A 98 12.93 -7.17 -8.75
CA SER A 98 14.08 -6.47 -8.17
C SER A 98 13.64 -5.32 -7.26
N PRO A 99 14.50 -4.82 -6.35
CA PRO A 99 14.20 -3.60 -5.59
C PRO A 99 13.84 -2.40 -6.47
N LYS A 100 14.47 -2.29 -7.64
CA LYS A 100 14.14 -1.24 -8.62
C LYS A 100 12.71 -1.37 -9.16
N ASP A 101 12.22 -2.59 -9.32
CA ASP A 101 10.84 -2.83 -9.75
C ASP A 101 9.86 -2.36 -8.68
N ILE A 102 10.13 -2.68 -7.41
CA ILE A 102 9.32 -2.21 -6.28
C ILE A 102 9.35 -0.67 -6.21
N GLU A 103 10.51 -0.03 -6.39
CA GLU A 103 10.59 1.44 -6.47
C GLU A 103 9.72 2.02 -7.60
N ILE A 104 9.66 1.35 -8.75
CA ILE A 104 8.79 1.77 -9.86
C ILE A 104 7.32 1.64 -9.45
N LEU A 105 6.91 0.52 -8.86
CA LEU A 105 5.53 0.32 -8.38
C LEU A 105 5.14 1.38 -7.33
N ILE A 106 6.05 1.73 -6.43
CA ILE A 106 5.89 2.83 -5.47
C ILE A 106 5.70 4.19 -6.18
N ASN A 107 6.38 4.43 -7.30
CA ASN A 107 6.31 5.69 -8.05
C ASN A 107 5.29 5.67 -9.20
N ILE A 108 4.52 4.59 -9.35
CA ILE A 108 3.62 4.41 -10.49
C ILE A 108 2.52 5.47 -10.54
N LYS A 109 2.20 6.09 -9.39
CA LYS A 109 1.31 7.25 -9.28
C LYS A 109 1.72 8.45 -10.15
N ASN A 110 2.98 8.52 -10.57
CA ASN A 110 3.49 9.59 -11.42
C ASN A 110 3.09 9.41 -12.90
N PHE A 111 2.59 8.23 -13.27
CA PHE A 111 2.03 7.99 -14.60
C PHE A 111 0.58 8.47 -14.64
N THR A 112 0.29 9.44 -15.50
CA THR A 112 -1.08 9.94 -15.71
C THR A 112 -1.86 9.14 -16.76
N LYS A 113 -1.17 8.30 -17.53
CA LYS A 113 -1.72 7.43 -18.58
C LYS A 113 -1.57 5.96 -18.20
N LYS A 114 -2.11 5.07 -19.06
CA LYS A 114 -1.98 3.61 -18.89
C LYS A 114 -0.50 3.24 -18.80
N ILE A 115 -0.18 2.43 -17.80
CA ILE A 115 1.17 1.91 -17.62
C ILE A 115 1.45 0.77 -18.61
N PRO A 116 2.71 0.56 -19.00
CA PRO A 116 3.13 -0.62 -19.75
C PRO A 116 2.73 -1.94 -19.06
N GLU A 117 2.36 -2.95 -19.87
CA GLU A 117 1.88 -4.27 -19.40
C GLU A 117 2.87 -4.96 -18.45
N LYS A 118 4.18 -4.83 -18.70
CA LYS A 118 5.23 -5.34 -17.81
C LYS A 118 5.12 -4.86 -16.37
N TYR A 119 4.45 -3.73 -16.09
CA TYR A 119 4.23 -3.26 -14.73
C TYR A 119 2.97 -3.88 -14.12
N ILE A 120 1.97 -4.24 -14.92
CA ILE A 120 0.82 -5.06 -14.49
C ILE A 120 1.29 -6.44 -14.05
N GLU A 121 2.13 -7.09 -14.86
CA GLU A 121 2.77 -8.38 -14.52
C GLU A 121 3.51 -8.30 -13.17
N LYS A 122 4.25 -7.21 -12.94
CA LYS A 122 4.98 -7.00 -11.67
C LYS A 122 4.04 -6.78 -10.47
N ILE A 123 2.90 -6.13 -10.68
CA ILE A 123 1.88 -5.99 -9.62
C ILE A 123 1.30 -7.37 -9.29
N LEU A 124 1.05 -8.22 -10.30
CA LEU A 124 0.57 -9.59 -10.07
C LEU A 124 1.60 -10.44 -9.33
N LEU A 125 2.90 -10.35 -9.67
CA LEU A 125 3.97 -11.01 -8.91
C LEU A 125 4.02 -10.54 -7.45
N LEU A 126 3.86 -9.23 -7.21
CA LEU A 126 3.77 -8.67 -5.86
C LEU A 126 2.57 -9.26 -5.11
N VAL A 127 1.40 -9.33 -5.74
CA VAL A 127 0.18 -9.89 -5.14
C VAL A 127 0.35 -11.37 -4.78
N MET A 128 0.91 -12.16 -5.70
CA MET A 128 1.16 -13.60 -5.52
C MET A 128 2.11 -13.87 -4.35
N HIS A 129 3.12 -13.01 -4.13
CA HIS A 129 4.02 -13.14 -2.99
C HIS A 129 3.26 -13.19 -1.66
N PHE A 130 2.13 -12.49 -1.55
CA PHE A 130 1.33 -12.42 -0.32
C PHE A 130 0.21 -13.46 -0.24
N ASP A 131 0.21 -14.50 -1.07
CA ASP A 131 -0.83 -15.54 -1.01
C ASP A 131 -0.80 -16.39 0.27
N TYR A 132 0.31 -16.34 1.02
CA TYR A 132 0.38 -16.92 2.37
C TYR A 132 -0.51 -16.18 3.39
N VAL A 133 -0.94 -14.95 3.11
CA VAL A 133 -1.79 -14.17 3.99
C VAL A 133 -3.25 -14.63 3.81
N LYS A 134 -3.88 -15.06 4.89
CA LYS A 134 -5.29 -15.47 4.88
C LYS A 134 -6.19 -14.27 4.58
N LYS A 135 -6.83 -14.28 3.40
CA LYS A 135 -7.77 -13.25 2.94
C LYS A 135 -9.20 -13.66 3.29
N ASP A 136 -9.90 -12.85 4.08
CA ASP A 136 -11.35 -12.96 4.25
C ASP A 136 -12.03 -12.19 3.13
N TYR A 137 -12.22 -12.85 1.98
CA TYR A 137 -12.82 -12.22 0.80
C TYR A 137 -14.22 -11.66 1.06
N GLY A 138 -15.02 -12.31 1.90
CA GLY A 138 -16.36 -11.84 2.24
C GLY A 138 -16.30 -10.49 2.96
N LYS A 139 -15.37 -10.35 3.90
CA LYS A 139 -15.11 -9.07 4.59
C LYS A 139 -14.52 -8.03 3.64
N LEU A 140 -13.54 -8.38 2.82
CA LEU A 140 -12.85 -7.45 1.93
C LEU A 140 -13.77 -6.91 0.83
N LEU A 141 -14.58 -7.77 0.20
CA LEU A 141 -15.56 -7.37 -0.80
C LEU A 141 -16.63 -6.43 -0.23
N ASN A 142 -16.94 -6.56 1.06
CA ASN A 142 -17.95 -5.73 1.72
C ASN A 142 -17.38 -4.50 2.43
N ASP A 143 -16.05 -4.35 2.47
CA ASP A 143 -15.39 -3.21 3.09
C ASP A 143 -15.77 -1.91 2.34
N PRO A 144 -16.35 -0.90 3.03
CA PRO A 144 -16.76 0.36 2.41
C PRO A 144 -15.62 1.11 1.73
N PHE A 145 -14.40 1.05 2.28
CA PHE A 145 -13.22 1.68 1.71
C PHE A 145 -12.82 1.01 0.40
N ILE A 146 -12.84 -0.32 0.35
CA ILE A 146 -12.54 -1.08 -0.88
C ILE A 146 -13.61 -0.82 -1.96
N LYS A 147 -14.89 -0.91 -1.60
CA LYS A 147 -16.01 -0.62 -2.51
C LYS A 147 -15.90 0.77 -3.13
N LYS A 148 -15.61 1.79 -2.29
CA LYS A 148 -15.42 3.16 -2.76
C LYS A 148 -14.29 3.25 -3.79
N ILE A 149 -13.13 2.66 -3.49
CA ILE A 149 -11.98 2.72 -4.41
C ILE A 149 -12.30 2.05 -5.76
N ILE A 150 -12.91 0.87 -5.75
CA ILE A 150 -13.28 0.17 -6.99
C ILE A 150 -14.27 1.03 -7.81
N MET A 151 -15.25 1.64 -7.15
CA MET A 151 -16.19 2.56 -7.80
C MET A 151 -15.49 3.80 -8.39
N ASP A 152 -14.55 4.39 -7.66
CA ASP A 152 -13.77 5.55 -8.11
C ASP A 152 -12.84 5.21 -9.29
N THR A 153 -12.33 3.96 -9.38
CA THR A 153 -11.53 3.51 -10.54
C THR A 153 -12.36 3.28 -11.80
N THR A 154 -13.63 2.90 -11.63
CA THR A 154 -14.56 2.59 -12.74
C THR A 154 -15.41 3.78 -13.18
N SER A 155 -15.53 4.80 -12.34
CA SER A 155 -16.22 6.05 -12.68
C SER A 155 -15.33 7.00 -13.48
N GLU A 156 -15.96 7.86 -14.29
CA GLU A 156 -15.29 8.95 -15.02
C GLU A 156 -15.07 10.19 -14.16
N ASN A 157 -15.65 10.21 -12.95
CA ASN A 157 -15.61 11.35 -12.06
C ASN A 157 -14.26 11.40 -11.35
N ILE A 158 -13.48 12.42 -11.69
CA ILE A 158 -12.26 12.80 -10.98
C ILE A 158 -12.69 13.49 -9.68
N HIS A 159 -13.00 12.71 -8.65
CA HIS A 159 -13.03 13.25 -7.29
C HIS A 159 -11.58 13.37 -6.81
N ASP A 160 -10.93 14.49 -7.14
CA ASP A 160 -9.77 14.97 -6.39
C ASP A 160 -10.26 15.41 -5.01
N GLU A 161 -10.53 14.45 -4.14
CA GLU A 161 -10.72 14.71 -2.73
C GLU A 161 -9.49 14.22 -1.96
N TYR A 162 -8.84 15.21 -1.34
CA TYR A 162 -7.70 15.14 -0.41
C TYR A 162 -6.32 15.08 -1.06
N GLY A 163 -5.92 16.22 -1.63
CA GLY A 163 -4.55 16.70 -1.51
C GLY A 163 -4.32 17.26 -0.10
N LEU A 164 -3.81 16.40 0.78
CA LEU A 164 -3.06 16.75 1.99
C LEU A 164 -1.91 15.76 2.11
#